data_AF-A2FNT0-F1
#
_entry.id   AF-A2FNT0-F1
#
_cell.length_a   1.000
_cell.length_b   1.000
_cell.length_c   1.000
_cell.angle_alpha   90.00
_cell.angle_beta   90.00
_cell.angle_gamma   90.00
#
_symmetry.space_group_name_H-M   'P 1'
#
loop_
_entity.id
_entity.type
_entity.pdbx_description
1 polymer ?
#
loop_
_entity_poly.entity_id
_entity_poly.type
_entity_poly.pdbx_seq_one_letter_code
_entity_poly.pdbx_strand_id
1 'polypeptide(L)'
;MIDQYVNQPSQEERQSVYEKSIFFSCQKIVQKKTNDKATSSYINCLSSLVSQYITQIMVRDLVDFAKHAGRKEITVDDVILLSRKMPKTYQHLQEYKEKHLGITSKPKKSKNLKNMLKD
;
A
#
# COMPACT_ATOMS: atom_id res chain seq x y z
N MET A 1 4.42 26.42 -38.27
CA MET A 1 4.19 25.17 -37.53
C MET A 1 3.94 25.56 -36.10
N ILE A 2 2.69 25.40 -35.65
CA ILE A 2 2.30 25.70 -34.27
C ILE A 2 2.89 24.58 -33.42
N ASP A 3 3.87 24.90 -32.60
CA ASP A 3 4.33 24.02 -31.54
C ASP A 3 3.10 23.60 -30.74
N GLN A 4 2.73 22.31 -30.84
CA GLN A 4 1.82 21.71 -29.89
C GLN A 4 2.51 21.76 -28.53
N TYR A 5 2.27 22.83 -27.79
CA TYR A 5 2.45 22.86 -26.35
C TYR A 5 1.61 21.70 -25.80
N VAL A 6 2.26 20.57 -25.57
CA VAL A 6 1.73 19.50 -24.71
C VAL A 6 1.60 20.16 -23.35
N ASN A 7 0.42 20.72 -23.08
CA ASN A 7 0.11 21.39 -21.83
C ASN A 7 0.17 20.28 -20.77
N GLN A 8 1.29 20.20 -20.04
CA GLN A 8 1.43 19.23 -18.97
C GLN A 8 0.37 19.60 -17.93
N PRO A 9 -0.48 18.63 -17.52
CA PRO A 9 -1.55 18.94 -16.60
C PRO A 9 -0.96 19.56 -15.32
N SER A 10 -1.67 20.51 -14.73
CA SER A 10 -1.28 21.09 -13.45
C SER A 10 -1.27 20.03 -12.34
N GLN A 11 -0.68 20.33 -11.19
CA GLN A 11 -0.75 19.44 -10.03
C GLN A 11 -2.21 19.18 -9.61
N GLU A 12 -3.04 20.21 -9.67
CA GLU A 12 -4.47 20.13 -9.33
C GLU A 12 -5.24 19.24 -10.30
N GLU A 13 -4.94 19.35 -11.61
CA GLU A 13 -5.56 18.50 -12.63
C GLU A 13 -5.18 17.02 -12.43
N ARG A 14 -3.91 16.74 -12.12
CA ARG A 14 -3.47 15.38 -11.77
C ARG A 14 -4.18 14.85 -10.52
N GLN A 15 -4.26 15.68 -9.48
CA GLN A 15 -4.93 15.31 -8.23
C GLN A 15 -6.40 14.97 -8.49
N SER A 16 -7.10 15.79 -9.28
CA SER A 16 -8.49 15.53 -9.68
C SER A 16 -8.64 14.20 -10.44
N VAL A 17 -7.71 13.86 -11.33
CA VAL A 17 -7.72 12.58 -12.05
C VAL A 17 -7.53 11.39 -11.09
N TYR A 18 -6.61 11.49 -10.13
CA TYR A 18 -6.40 10.43 -9.14
C TYR A 18 -7.62 10.23 -8.23
N GLU A 19 -8.23 11.31 -7.77
CA GLU A 19 -9.45 11.25 -6.96
C GLU A 19 -10.61 10.60 -7.72
N LYS A 20 -10.81 10.98 -8.99
CA LYS A 20 -11.81 10.35 -9.86
C LYS A 20 -11.55 8.86 -10.07
N SER A 21 -10.28 8.46 -10.22
CA SER A 21 -9.89 7.05 -10.36
C SER A 21 -10.18 6.24 -9.09
N ILE A 22 -9.85 6.79 -7.91
CA ILE A 22 -10.17 6.17 -6.61
C ILE A 22 -11.68 6.04 -6.45
N PHE A 23 -12.44 7.11 -6.73
CA PHE A 23 -13.90 7.12 -6.68
C PHE A 23 -14.49 6.00 -7.56
N PHE A 24 -14.10 5.96 -8.83
CA PHE A 24 -14.59 4.96 -9.78
C PHE A 24 -14.28 3.53 -9.33
N SER A 25 -13.07 3.30 -8.82
CA SER A 25 -12.65 1.99 -8.31
C SER A 25 -13.47 1.58 -7.08
N CYS A 26 -13.68 2.49 -6.13
CA CYS A 26 -14.53 2.26 -4.96
C CYS A 26 -15.98 1.98 -5.37
N GLN A 27 -16.53 2.77 -6.28
CA GLN A 27 -17.87 2.58 -6.81
C GLN A 27 -18.06 1.18 -7.38
N LYS A 28 -17.16 0.72 -8.27
CA LYS A 28 -17.26 -0.61 -8.88
C LYS A 28 -17.22 -1.74 -7.85
N ILE A 29 -16.35 -1.65 -6.85
CA ILE A 29 -16.25 -2.66 -5.78
C ILE A 29 -17.54 -2.68 -4.94
N VAL A 30 -18.03 -1.52 -4.54
CA VAL A 30 -19.23 -1.37 -3.71
C VAL A 30 -20.48 -1.85 -4.45
N GLN A 31 -20.66 -1.42 -5.70
CA GLN A 31 -21.79 -1.83 -6.55
C GLN A 31 -21.84 -3.36 -6.68
N LYS A 32 -20.70 -3.99 -6.99
CA LYS A 32 -20.59 -5.45 -7.09
C LYS A 32 -20.94 -6.17 -5.79
N LYS A 33 -20.57 -5.61 -4.63
CA LYS A 33 -20.80 -6.23 -3.31
C LYS A 33 -22.19 -6.00 -2.77
N THR A 34 -22.84 -4.90 -3.14
CA THR A 34 -24.16 -4.49 -2.64
C THR A 34 -25.28 -4.78 -3.63
N ASN A 35 -24.95 -5.26 -4.84
CA ASN A 35 -25.89 -5.43 -5.95
C ASN A 35 -26.64 -4.11 -6.24
N ASP A 36 -25.85 -3.05 -6.41
CA ASP A 36 -26.30 -1.66 -6.69
C ASP A 36 -27.21 -1.02 -5.63
N LYS A 37 -27.23 -1.55 -4.40
CA LYS A 37 -28.05 -1.01 -3.29
C LYS A 37 -27.35 0.07 -2.47
N ALA A 38 -26.08 0.39 -2.74
CA ALA A 38 -25.35 1.42 -2.02
C ALA A 38 -25.71 2.83 -2.50
N THR A 39 -25.80 3.78 -1.56
CA THR A 39 -26.04 5.18 -1.89
C THR A 39 -24.79 5.86 -2.45
N SER A 40 -24.98 6.90 -3.26
CA SER A 40 -23.89 7.75 -3.75
C SER A 40 -23.10 8.39 -2.60
N SER A 41 -23.78 8.83 -1.52
CA SER A 41 -23.14 9.39 -0.33
C SER A 41 -22.21 8.40 0.36
N TYR A 42 -22.59 7.13 0.44
CA TYR A 42 -21.71 6.09 0.99
C TYR A 42 -20.45 5.92 0.13
N ILE A 43 -20.60 5.88 -1.20
CA ILE A 43 -19.48 5.74 -2.14
C ILE A 43 -18.55 6.96 -2.05
N ASN A 44 -19.11 8.17 -2.01
CA ASN A 44 -18.35 9.41 -1.83
C ASN A 44 -17.53 9.36 -0.53
N CYS A 45 -18.18 9.09 0.60
CA CYS A 45 -17.53 8.99 1.91
C CYS A 45 -16.40 7.96 1.92
N LEU A 46 -16.65 6.75 1.39
CA LEU A 46 -15.65 5.70 1.30
C LEU A 46 -14.46 6.11 0.44
N SER A 47 -14.71 6.69 -0.74
CA SER A 47 -13.64 7.11 -1.65
C SER A 47 -12.76 8.22 -1.05
N SER A 48 -13.36 9.20 -0.35
CA SER A 48 -12.62 10.23 0.38
C SER A 48 -11.79 9.63 1.52
N LEU A 49 -12.34 8.68 2.28
CA LEU A 49 -11.61 8.00 3.34
C LEU A 49 -10.39 7.25 2.81
N VAL A 50 -10.55 6.52 1.69
CA VAL A 50 -9.45 5.80 1.03
C VAL A 50 -8.38 6.77 0.53
N SER A 51 -8.79 7.86 -0.13
CA SER A 51 -7.87 8.87 -0.63
C SER A 51 -7.03 9.49 0.50
N GLN A 52 -7.67 9.91 1.59
CA GLN A 52 -6.98 10.45 2.76
C GLN A 52 -6.05 9.43 3.42
N TYR A 53 -6.51 8.18 3.57
CA TYR A 53 -5.71 7.13 4.18
C TYR A 53 -4.42 6.86 3.39
N ILE A 54 -4.51 6.80 2.06
CA ILE A 54 -3.34 6.59 1.19
C ILE A 54 -2.39 7.79 1.29
N THR A 55 -2.92 8.99 1.06
CA THR A 55 -2.11 10.22 0.88
C THR A 55 -1.49 10.72 2.17
N GLN A 56 -2.18 10.60 3.31
CA GLN A 56 -1.74 11.21 4.57
C GLN A 56 -1.12 10.20 5.54
N ILE A 57 -1.53 8.93 5.48
CA ILE A 57 -1.15 7.93 6.48
C ILE A 57 -0.17 6.92 5.87
N MET A 58 -0.59 6.16 4.86
CA MET A 58 0.23 5.07 4.32
C MET A 58 1.54 5.56 3.71
N VAL A 59 1.51 6.63 2.92
CA VAL A 59 2.73 7.17 2.29
C VAL A 59 3.75 7.59 3.34
N ARG A 60 3.29 8.27 4.41
CA ARG A 60 4.17 8.71 5.49
C ARG A 60 4.82 7.52 6.20
N ASP A 61 4.03 6.54 6.60
CA ASP A 61 4.53 5.34 7.29
C ASP A 61 5.55 4.58 6.43
N LEU A 62 5.28 4.41 5.13
CA LEU A 62 6.20 3.72 4.21
C LEU A 62 7.54 4.46 4.07
N VAL A 63 7.51 5.78 3.94
CA VAL A 63 8.72 6.60 3.86
C VAL A 63 9.51 6.52 5.17
N ASP A 64 8.82 6.58 6.31
CA ASP A 64 9.44 6.50 7.62
C ASP A 64 10.08 5.12 7.87
N PHE A 65 9.44 4.02 7.43
CA PHE A 65 10.02 2.68 7.51
C PHE A 65 11.27 2.52 6.65
N ALA A 66 11.23 2.99 5.39
CA ALA A 66 12.38 2.95 4.50
C ALA A 66 13.55 3.77 5.07
N LYS A 67 13.27 4.98 5.57
CA LYS A 67 14.24 5.86 6.20
C LYS A 67 14.84 5.24 7.48
N HIS A 68 14.02 4.62 8.32
CA HIS A 68 14.47 3.95 9.54
C HIS A 68 15.46 2.80 9.23
N ALA A 69 15.28 2.12 8.10
CA ALA A 69 16.19 1.09 7.62
C ALA A 69 17.39 1.64 6.81
N GLY A 70 17.58 2.97 6.75
CA GLY A 70 18.68 3.61 6.00
C GLY A 70 18.53 3.53 4.48
N ARG A 71 17.33 3.22 3.96
CA ARG A 71 17.05 3.10 2.52
C ARG A 71 16.39 4.37 1.98
N LYS A 72 16.60 4.63 0.68
CA LYS A 72 15.93 5.72 -0.07
C LYS A 72 14.70 5.24 -0.85
N GLU A 73 14.57 3.93 -1.04
CA GLU A 73 13.49 3.30 -1.79
C GLU A 73 12.64 2.43 -0.85
N ILE A 74 11.33 2.48 -1.05
CA ILE A 74 10.35 1.64 -0.36
C ILE A 74 10.47 0.21 -0.92
N THR A 75 10.49 -0.76 -0.02
CA THR A 75 10.66 -2.18 -0.33
C THR A 75 9.46 -3.00 0.14
N VAL A 76 9.41 -4.25 -0.27
CA VAL A 76 8.35 -5.20 0.12
C VAL A 76 8.26 -5.36 1.64
N ASP A 77 9.40 -5.27 2.35
CA ASP A 77 9.43 -5.38 3.81
C ASP A 77 8.72 -4.19 4.49
N ASP A 78 8.76 -2.99 3.90
CA ASP A 78 8.04 -1.81 4.42
C ASP A 78 6.53 -1.98 4.25
N VAL A 79 6.09 -2.53 3.11
CA VAL A 79 4.67 -2.81 2.83
C VAL A 79 4.13 -3.90 3.76
N ILE A 80 4.92 -4.95 4.01
CA ILE A 80 4.59 -5.97 4.99
C ILE A 80 4.49 -5.35 6.39
N LEU A 81 5.45 -4.51 6.78
CA LEU A 81 5.44 -3.85 8.08
C LEU A 81 4.22 -2.93 8.25
N LEU A 82 3.82 -2.22 7.19
CA LEU A 82 2.59 -1.40 7.18
C LEU A 82 1.35 -2.25 7.49
N SER A 83 1.28 -3.46 6.94
CA SER A 83 0.13 -4.36 7.13
C SER A 83 0.07 -5.05 8.50
N ARG A 84 1.07 -4.87 9.38
CA ARG A 84 1.19 -5.62 10.65
C ARG A 84 -0.03 -5.56 11.57
N LYS A 85 -0.80 -4.48 11.52
CA LYS A 85 -2.02 -4.29 12.33
C LYS A 85 -3.26 -4.95 11.72
N MET A 86 -3.14 -5.52 10.53
CA MET A 86 -4.21 -6.20 9.79
C MET A 86 -3.79 -7.67 9.57
N PRO A 87 -4.01 -8.58 10.54
CA PRO A 87 -3.42 -9.92 10.53
C PRO A 87 -3.68 -10.72 9.25
N LYS A 88 -4.91 -10.64 8.72
CA LYS A 88 -5.28 -11.31 7.46
C LYS A 88 -4.52 -10.75 6.26
N THR A 89 -4.39 -9.42 6.18
CA THR A 89 -3.63 -8.75 5.10
C THR A 89 -2.15 -9.06 5.23
N TYR A 90 -1.60 -9.00 6.45
CA TYR A 90 -0.21 -9.35 6.73
C TYR A 90 0.11 -10.77 6.27
N GLN A 91 -0.70 -11.76 6.67
CA GLN A 91 -0.51 -13.14 6.25
C GLN A 91 -0.60 -13.28 4.73
N HIS A 92 -1.60 -12.67 4.10
CA HIS A 92 -1.74 -12.71 2.65
C HIS A 92 -0.53 -12.13 1.91
N LEU A 93 0.03 -11.02 2.38
CA LEU A 93 1.22 -10.40 1.79
C LEU A 93 2.49 -11.22 2.02
N GLN A 94 2.61 -11.88 3.18
CA GLN A 94 3.69 -12.82 3.45
C GLN A 94 3.66 -14.00 2.47
N GLU A 95 2.48 -14.61 2.28
CA GLU A 95 2.30 -15.69 1.30
C GLU A 95 2.59 -15.23 -0.13
N TYR A 96 2.16 -14.02 -0.50
CA TYR A 96 2.45 -13.44 -1.81
C TYR A 96 3.97 -13.27 -2.03
N LYS A 97 4.68 -12.74 -1.04
CA LYS A 97 6.14 -12.57 -1.07
C LYS A 97 6.86 -13.91 -1.25
N GLU A 98 6.44 -14.94 -0.52
CA GLU A 98 7.04 -16.27 -0.63
C GLU A 98 6.80 -16.89 -2.01
N LYS A 99 5.56 -16.81 -2.52
CA LYS A 99 5.17 -17.44 -3.80
C LYS A 99 5.74 -16.74 -5.03
N HIS A 100 5.80 -15.41 -5.03
CA HIS A 100 6.09 -14.64 -6.25
C HIS A 100 7.47 -14.01 -6.29
N LEU A 101 8.11 -13.82 -5.13
CA LEU A 101 9.43 -13.17 -5.06
C LEU A 101 10.54 -14.13 -4.63
N GLY A 102 10.20 -15.34 -4.18
CA GLY A 102 11.17 -16.34 -3.69
C GLY A 102 11.93 -15.89 -2.43
N ILE A 103 11.50 -14.81 -1.78
CA ILE A 103 12.13 -14.28 -0.57
C ILE A 103 11.54 -15.03 0.63
N THR A 104 12.16 -16.15 0.98
CA THR A 104 11.78 -16.90 2.19
C THR A 104 12.37 -16.21 3.43
N SER A 105 11.52 -15.89 4.41
CA SER A 105 11.95 -15.58 5.77
C SER A 105 12.49 -16.85 6.42
N LYS A 106 13.69 -17.30 6.05
CA LYS A 106 14.38 -18.34 6.82
C LYS A 106 14.61 -17.79 8.23
N PRO A 107 14.26 -18.53 9.29
CA PRO A 107 14.64 -18.13 10.64
C PRO A 107 16.17 -18.07 10.68
N LYS A 108 16.73 -16.91 11.03
CA LYS A 108 18.17 -16.80 11.31
C LYS A 108 18.45 -17.75 12.48
N LYS A 109 19.00 -18.94 12.20
CA LYS A 109 19.63 -19.78 13.22
C LYS A 109 20.71 -18.93 13.87
N SER A 110 20.44 -18.44 15.08
CA SER A 110 21.44 -17.79 15.93
C SER A 110 22.62 -18.75 16.07
N LYS A 111 23.78 -18.37 15.53
CA LYS A 111 25.02 -19.16 15.63
C LYS A 111 25.53 -19.28 17.08
N ASN A 112 24.87 -18.67 18.07
CA ASN A 112 25.34 -18.63 19.45
C ASN A 112 24.76 -19.69 20.40
N LEU A 113 23.83 -20.56 19.97
CA LEU A 113 23.27 -21.56 20.91
C LEU A 113 24.22 -22.74 21.23
N LYS A 114 25.28 -22.95 20.44
CA LYS A 114 26.27 -24.01 20.69
C LYS A 114 27.30 -23.68 21.77
N ASN A 115 27.37 -22.42 22.21
CA ASN A 115 28.31 -21.98 23.27
C ASN A 115 27.63 -21.83 24.65
N MET A 116 26.34 -22.15 24.77
CA MET A 116 25.58 -22.05 26.03
C MET A 116 25.18 -23.40 26.64
N LEU A 117 25.54 -24.53 25.99
CA LEU A 117 25.33 -25.89 26.51
C LEU A 117 26.66 -26.60 26.81
N LYS A 118 27.71 -25.83 27.07
CA LYS A 118 28.98 -26.34 27.59
C LYS A 118 29.30 -25.58 28.86
N ASP A 119 28.57 -25.91 29.92
CA ASP A 119 28.99 -25.84 31.32
C ASP A 119 28.18 -26.91 32.07
#